data_AF-A0A7V9AVC4-F1
#
_entry.id   AF-A0A7V9AVC4-F1
#
_cell.length_a   1.000
_cell.length_b   1.000
_cell.length_c   1.000
_cell.angle_alpha   90.00
_cell.angle_beta   90.00
_cell.angle_gamma   90.00
#
_symmetry.space_group_name_H-M   'P 1'
#
loop_
_entity.id
_entity.type
_entity.pdbx_description
1 polymer ?
#
loop_
_entity_poly.entity_id
_entity_poly.type
_entity_poly.pdbx_seq_one_letter_code
_entity_poly.pdbx_strand_id
1 'polypeptide(L)'
;MSTFTPDAADIVLMYDSFHHLLDPAGFVRALRPAVAKFLLIEPAGDWLGCWQKTLELDWIPLDVDAMRARLEWQLNLAAPTAAAASTSDDKGEPVEHRYTLADLEGLFEGYGLAVRGTIAGIGDYPPNPHAAGPLREDFGRIAADTLAAVEDVLMRHDLDLHAKHWVIVAERGAPHRLRTPRPINPETSDPSHGLQGAYDVEYGQYEGPSEVPASTVVLAALTVKNRSWRPWSSHSDAAPVFASYHWLDADGTMATEDGRRSLLPRTLLPGESLTMTLTVDAPQRPGTYTLAVDLVEEGVTWFSRAGAPMLRIKVGVKP
;
A
#
# COMPACT_ATOMS: atom_id res chain seq x y z
N MET A 1 -21.45 -29.13 8.14
CA MET A 1 -20.28 -28.22 8.22
C MET A 1 -19.17 -29.00 8.88
N SER A 2 -18.07 -29.28 8.16
CA SER A 2 -16.88 -29.86 8.79
C SER A 2 -16.33 -28.86 9.80
N THR A 3 -16.15 -29.27 11.04
CA THR A 3 -15.47 -28.48 12.07
C THR A 3 -14.04 -28.21 11.62
N PHE A 4 -13.76 -26.97 11.21
CA PHE A 4 -12.40 -26.48 10.99
C PHE A 4 -11.61 -26.66 12.29
N THR A 5 -10.60 -27.51 12.27
CA THR A 5 -9.66 -27.68 13.38
C THR A 5 -8.35 -27.08 12.93
N PRO A 6 -7.97 -25.89 13.44
CA PRO A 6 -6.76 -25.23 13.01
C PRO A 6 -5.52 -25.96 13.54
N ASP A 7 -4.46 -25.99 12.74
CA ASP A 7 -3.14 -26.39 13.19
C ASP A 7 -2.64 -25.41 14.28
N ALA A 8 -1.77 -25.90 15.17
CA ALA A 8 -1.13 -25.05 16.16
C ALA A 8 -0.27 -23.97 15.47
N ALA A 9 -0.45 -22.71 15.88
CA ALA A 9 0.31 -21.59 15.34
C ALA A 9 0.71 -20.63 16.47
N ASP A 10 1.99 -20.28 16.57
CA ASP A 10 2.47 -19.43 17.65
C ASP A 10 1.93 -17.99 17.51
N ILE A 11 1.93 -17.47 16.28
CA ILE A 11 1.35 -16.17 15.93
C ILE A 11 0.51 -16.26 14.65
N VAL A 12 -0.68 -15.65 14.69
CA VAL A 12 -1.52 -15.42 13.51
C VAL A 12 -1.46 -13.94 13.15
N LEU A 13 -0.97 -13.65 11.94
CA LEU A 13 -0.94 -12.30 11.38
C LEU A 13 -2.23 -12.07 10.57
N MET A 14 -2.89 -10.94 10.79
CA MET A 14 -4.16 -10.60 10.18
C MET A 14 -4.12 -9.14 9.70
N TYR A 15 -4.48 -8.91 8.45
CA TYR A 15 -4.40 -7.60 7.82
C TYR A 15 -5.69 -7.32 7.05
N ASP A 16 -6.35 -6.19 7.33
CA ASP A 16 -7.56 -5.72 6.62
C ASP A 16 -8.56 -6.89 6.42
N SER A 17 -8.81 -7.65 7.49
CA SER A 17 -9.42 -8.99 7.40
C SER A 17 -10.75 -9.06 8.15
N PHE A 18 -10.85 -8.49 9.34
CA PHE A 18 -12.03 -8.60 10.20
C PHE A 18 -13.24 -7.86 9.65
N HIS A 19 -13.03 -6.77 8.91
CA HIS A 19 -14.14 -6.03 8.31
C HIS A 19 -14.83 -6.79 7.15
N HIS A 20 -14.23 -7.89 6.69
CA HIS A 20 -14.83 -8.84 5.75
C HIS A 20 -15.47 -10.07 6.45
N LEU A 21 -15.29 -10.25 7.77
CA LEU A 21 -15.81 -11.41 8.50
C LEU A 21 -17.21 -11.15 9.06
N LEU A 22 -18.10 -12.12 8.86
CA LEU A 22 -19.45 -12.11 9.44
C LEU A 22 -19.46 -12.47 10.94
N ASP A 23 -18.50 -13.26 11.42
CA ASP A 23 -18.33 -13.62 12.85
C ASP A 23 -16.84 -13.66 13.23
N PRO A 24 -16.17 -12.49 13.35
CA PRO A 24 -14.77 -12.42 13.79
C PRO A 24 -14.57 -12.99 15.20
N ALA A 25 -15.57 -12.88 16.08
CA ALA A 25 -15.51 -13.42 17.43
C ALA A 25 -15.45 -14.96 17.40
N GLY A 26 -16.25 -15.58 16.52
CA GLY A 26 -16.24 -17.02 16.26
C GLY A 26 -14.90 -17.49 15.70
N PHE A 27 -14.31 -16.72 14.78
CA PHE A 27 -12.98 -16.99 14.24
C PHE A 27 -11.91 -17.03 15.34
N VAL A 28 -11.83 -15.98 16.18
CA VAL A 28 -10.86 -15.94 17.30
C VAL A 28 -11.12 -17.06 18.30
N ARG A 29 -12.39 -17.34 18.64
CA ARG A 29 -12.76 -18.46 19.53
C ARG A 29 -12.31 -19.82 18.98
N ALA A 30 -12.42 -20.05 17.68
CA ALA A 30 -12.03 -21.31 17.06
C ALA A 30 -10.50 -21.54 17.08
N LEU A 31 -9.72 -20.48 16.93
CA LEU A 31 -8.25 -20.52 16.99
C LEU A 31 -7.69 -20.47 18.40
N ARG A 32 -8.50 -20.00 19.37
CA ARG A 32 -8.12 -19.84 20.77
C ARG A 32 -7.43 -21.06 21.39
N PRO A 33 -7.75 -22.33 21.09
CA PRO A 33 -7.03 -23.46 21.70
C PRO A 33 -5.60 -23.66 21.18
N ALA A 34 -5.32 -23.16 19.97
CA ALA A 34 -4.14 -23.52 19.18
C ALA A 34 -3.17 -22.33 18.95
N VAL A 35 -3.57 -21.11 19.34
CA VAL A 35 -2.83 -19.88 19.01
C VAL A 35 -2.45 -19.06 20.23
N ALA A 36 -1.16 -18.75 20.41
CA ALA A 36 -0.67 -17.97 21.55
C ALA A 36 -0.76 -16.46 21.34
N LYS A 37 -0.56 -15.97 20.11
CA LYS A 37 -0.58 -14.54 19.76
C LYS A 37 -1.32 -14.24 18.47
N PHE A 38 -1.89 -13.05 18.38
CA PHE A 38 -2.37 -12.45 17.14
C PHE A 38 -1.67 -11.12 16.92
N LEU A 39 -1.30 -10.83 15.68
CA LEU A 39 -0.98 -9.46 15.23
C LEU A 39 -2.06 -9.08 14.22
N LEU A 40 -2.87 -8.09 14.57
CA LEU A 40 -3.98 -7.61 13.77
C LEU A 40 -3.70 -6.17 13.32
N ILE A 41 -3.95 -5.92 12.04
CA ILE A 41 -3.86 -4.60 11.43
C ILE A 41 -5.20 -4.28 10.74
N GLU A 42 -5.98 -3.33 11.28
CA GLU A 42 -7.35 -3.02 10.82
C GLU A 42 -7.62 -1.53 10.66
N PRO A 43 -8.50 -1.09 9.73
CA PRO A 43 -8.79 0.32 9.50
C PRO A 43 -9.12 1.11 10.77
N ALA A 44 -8.61 2.34 10.89
CA ALA A 44 -8.56 3.08 12.13
C ALA A 44 -9.29 4.41 12.12
N GLY A 45 -10.52 4.49 12.64
CA GLY A 45 -11.23 5.76 12.92
C GLY A 45 -12.75 5.57 13.01
N ASP A 46 -13.55 6.51 12.53
CA ASP A 46 -15.01 6.50 12.74
C ASP A 46 -15.82 5.89 11.57
N TRP A 47 -17.13 5.72 11.80
CA TRP A 47 -18.06 5.21 10.79
C TRP A 47 -18.26 6.15 9.59
N LEU A 48 -17.67 7.36 9.61
CA LEU A 48 -17.77 8.39 8.56
C LEU A 48 -16.57 8.41 7.60
N GLY A 49 -15.45 7.77 7.94
CA GLY A 49 -14.45 7.32 6.96
C GLY A 49 -13.57 8.38 6.30
N CYS A 50 -13.17 9.43 7.00
CA CYS A 50 -12.17 10.37 6.51
C CYS A 50 -10.74 9.80 6.68
N TRP A 51 -10.05 9.46 5.58
CA TRP A 51 -8.68 8.90 5.60
C TRP A 51 -7.73 9.64 4.67
N GLN A 52 -6.44 9.66 5.02
CA GLN A 52 -5.34 10.08 4.14
C GLN A 52 -4.40 8.89 3.86
N LYS A 53 -4.03 8.70 2.58
CA LYS A 53 -3.19 7.58 2.10
C LYS A 53 -1.75 8.02 1.85
N THR A 54 -1.18 8.80 2.75
CA THR A 54 0.05 9.56 2.48
C THR A 54 1.35 8.91 3.00
N LEU A 55 1.26 7.70 3.59
CA LEU A 55 2.40 6.91 4.08
C LEU A 55 2.25 5.47 3.62
N GLU A 56 3.33 4.86 3.10
CA GLU A 56 3.36 3.47 2.63
C GLU A 56 4.46 2.71 3.39
N LEU A 57 4.08 1.66 4.12
CA LEU A 57 4.97 0.87 4.99
C LEU A 57 4.87 -0.65 4.74
N ASP A 58 4.26 -1.02 3.62
CA ASP A 58 3.98 -2.37 3.12
C ASP A 58 5.23 -3.26 3.12
N TRP A 59 6.34 -2.64 2.73
CA TRP A 59 7.63 -3.28 2.60
C TRP A 59 8.16 -3.83 3.93
N ILE A 60 7.81 -3.27 5.09
CA ILE A 60 8.38 -3.70 6.39
C ILE A 60 8.03 -5.16 6.71
N PRO A 61 6.75 -5.55 6.85
CA PRO A 61 6.40 -6.94 7.15
C PRO A 61 6.77 -7.89 6.01
N LEU A 62 6.69 -7.44 4.75
CA LEU A 62 7.05 -8.24 3.58
C LEU A 62 8.55 -8.56 3.54
N ASP A 63 9.41 -7.56 3.76
CA ASP A 63 10.87 -7.74 3.75
C ASP A 63 11.35 -8.56 4.94
N VAL A 64 10.73 -8.39 6.12
CA VAL A 64 11.03 -9.24 7.29
C VAL A 64 10.69 -10.70 6.99
N ASP A 65 9.56 -10.98 6.34
CA ASP A 65 9.22 -12.35 5.95
C ASP A 65 10.12 -12.89 4.83
N ALA A 66 10.48 -12.05 3.86
CA ALA A 66 11.43 -12.41 2.81
C ALA A 66 12.81 -12.79 3.40
N MET A 67 13.27 -12.06 4.42
CA MET A 67 14.48 -12.39 5.17
C MET A 67 14.36 -13.75 5.87
N ARG A 68 13.25 -14.02 6.57
CA ARG A 68 12.96 -15.32 7.20
C ARG A 68 13.04 -16.45 6.17
N ALA A 69 12.27 -16.35 5.09
CA ALA A 69 12.18 -17.38 4.06
C ALA A 69 13.55 -17.68 3.43
N ARG A 70 14.35 -16.63 3.18
CA ARG A 70 15.72 -16.76 2.66
C ARG A 70 16.66 -17.45 3.64
N LEU A 71 16.57 -17.13 4.93
CA LEU A 71 17.40 -17.75 5.98
C LEU A 71 17.01 -19.22 6.22
N GLU A 72 15.72 -19.55 6.27
CA GLU A 72 15.27 -20.94 6.42
C GLU A 72 15.72 -21.81 5.24
N TRP A 73 15.72 -21.25 4.02
CA TRP A 73 16.29 -21.91 2.84
C TRP A 73 17.81 -22.08 2.95
N GLN A 74 18.55 -21.03 3.29
CA GLN A 74 20.02 -21.08 3.42
C GLN A 74 20.49 -22.06 4.51
N LEU A 75 19.72 -22.21 5.57
CA LEU A 75 20.03 -23.07 6.72
C LEU A 75 19.44 -24.49 6.60
N ASN A 76 18.75 -24.80 5.48
CA ASN A 76 18.08 -26.08 5.25
C ASN A 76 17.10 -26.47 6.38
N LEU A 77 16.33 -25.49 6.86
CA LEU A 77 15.43 -25.64 8.02
C LEU A 77 13.98 -25.96 7.64
N ALA A 78 13.58 -25.69 6.39
CA ALA A 78 12.25 -26.00 5.87
C ALA A 78 12.26 -26.19 4.35
N ALA A 79 11.37 -27.04 3.82
CA ALA A 79 11.15 -27.12 2.38
C ALA A 79 10.40 -25.86 1.88
N PRO A 80 10.69 -25.36 0.66
CA PRO A 80 9.97 -24.21 0.11
C PRO A 80 8.48 -24.53 0.04
N THR A 81 7.66 -23.74 0.73
CA THR A 81 6.21 -23.83 0.64
C THR A 81 5.70 -22.94 -0.48
N ALA A 82 4.72 -23.42 -1.26
CA ALA A 82 4.04 -22.61 -2.24
C ALA A 82 3.30 -21.46 -1.54
N ALA A 83 3.33 -20.26 -2.14
CA ALA A 83 2.50 -19.15 -1.70
C ALA A 83 1.03 -19.59 -1.71
N ALA A 84 0.31 -19.33 -0.61
CA ALA A 84 -1.13 -19.56 -0.58
C ALA A 84 -1.78 -18.53 -1.52
N ALA A 85 -2.34 -19.00 -2.63
CA ALA A 85 -3.17 -18.17 -3.49
C ALA A 85 -4.45 -17.81 -2.73
N SER A 86 -4.75 -16.51 -2.60
CA SER A 86 -6.08 -16.08 -2.17
C SER A 86 -7.07 -16.47 -3.27
N THR A 87 -8.04 -17.29 -2.91
CA THR A 87 -9.20 -17.59 -3.76
C THR A 87 -10.41 -16.99 -3.06
N SER A 88 -10.72 -15.73 -3.38
CA SER A 88 -12.03 -15.17 -3.05
C SER A 88 -12.94 -15.33 -4.26
N ASP A 89 -13.75 -16.38 -4.22
CA ASP A 89 -14.90 -16.55 -5.10
C ASP A 89 -16.13 -16.26 -4.25
N ASP A 90 -16.44 -14.98 -4.02
CA ASP A 90 -17.67 -14.60 -3.33
C ASP A 90 -18.34 -13.41 -4.02
N LYS A 91 -19.52 -13.66 -4.59
CA LYS A 91 -20.37 -12.69 -5.29
C LYS A 91 -21.32 -12.00 -4.31
N GLY A 92 -20.78 -11.36 -3.29
CA GLY A 92 -21.51 -10.48 -2.38
C GLY A 92 -21.04 -9.04 -2.52
N GLU A 93 -21.93 -8.06 -2.32
CA GLU A 93 -21.48 -6.68 -2.09
C GLU A 93 -20.70 -6.65 -0.76
N PRO A 94 -19.45 -6.14 -0.73
CA PRO A 94 -18.69 -6.02 0.51
C PRO A 94 -19.42 -5.06 1.46
N VAL A 95 -19.82 -5.55 2.63
CA VAL A 95 -20.29 -4.68 3.72
C VAL A 95 -19.10 -4.48 4.66
N GLU A 96 -18.54 -3.27 4.70
CA GLU A 96 -17.46 -2.94 5.63
C GLU A 96 -17.98 -2.95 7.08
N HIS A 97 -17.65 -3.99 7.85
CA HIS A 97 -17.95 -4.05 9.29
C HIS A 97 -16.81 -3.42 10.10
N ARG A 98 -17.02 -2.23 10.68
CA ARG A 98 -15.99 -1.49 11.44
C ARG A 98 -16.12 -1.75 12.95
N TYR A 99 -14.99 -1.96 13.63
CA TYR A 99 -14.94 -2.36 15.04
C TYR A 99 -14.27 -1.27 15.91
N THR A 100 -14.89 -0.95 17.04
CA THR A 100 -14.33 -0.06 18.06
C THR A 100 -13.29 -0.80 18.92
N LEU A 101 -12.52 -0.08 19.75
CA LEU A 101 -11.64 -0.70 20.75
C LEU A 101 -12.40 -1.64 21.70
N ALA A 102 -13.62 -1.27 22.09
CA ALA A 102 -14.47 -2.10 22.94
C ALA A 102 -14.93 -3.38 22.23
N ASP A 103 -15.21 -3.29 20.92
CA ASP A 103 -15.51 -4.48 20.12
C ASP A 103 -14.29 -5.40 20.07
N LEU A 104 -13.09 -4.86 19.79
CA LEU A 104 -11.84 -5.63 19.77
C LEU A 104 -11.53 -6.32 21.10
N GLU A 105 -11.76 -5.65 22.23
CA GLU A 105 -11.65 -6.27 23.56
C GLU A 105 -12.58 -7.49 23.71
N GLY A 106 -13.82 -7.39 23.21
CA GLY A 106 -14.78 -8.49 23.19
C GLY A 106 -14.38 -9.62 22.23
N LEU A 107 -13.88 -9.29 21.04
CA LEU A 107 -13.42 -10.25 20.04
C LEU A 107 -12.27 -11.13 20.57
N PHE A 108 -11.34 -10.51 21.30
CA PHE A 108 -10.14 -11.16 21.83
C PHE A 108 -10.21 -11.50 23.33
N GLU A 109 -11.41 -11.78 23.84
CA GLU A 109 -11.58 -12.22 25.23
C GLU A 109 -10.60 -13.36 25.61
N GLY A 110 -9.92 -13.22 26.76
CA GLY A 110 -8.90 -14.16 27.22
C GLY A 110 -7.47 -13.88 26.72
N TYR A 111 -7.28 -12.83 25.91
CA TYR A 111 -5.99 -12.29 25.53
C TYR A 111 -5.81 -10.87 26.08
N GLY A 112 -4.59 -10.53 26.47
CA GLY A 112 -4.20 -9.15 26.70
C GLY A 112 -3.94 -8.45 25.39
N LEU A 113 -4.57 -7.29 25.19
CA LEU A 113 -4.40 -6.49 23.98
C LEU A 113 -3.40 -5.36 24.19
N ALA A 114 -2.37 -5.30 23.37
CA ALA A 114 -1.52 -4.13 23.20
C ALA A 114 -1.89 -3.40 21.91
N VAL A 115 -2.63 -2.30 22.04
CA VAL A 115 -3.01 -1.42 20.92
C VAL A 115 -2.10 -0.20 20.92
N ARG A 116 -1.50 0.14 19.77
CA ARG A 116 -0.44 1.17 19.70
C ARG A 116 -0.86 2.45 18.97
N GLY A 117 -1.10 2.38 17.66
CA GLY A 117 -1.41 3.54 16.80
C GLY A 117 -1.72 3.07 15.37
N THR A 118 -1.61 3.95 14.35
CA THR A 118 -2.04 3.66 12.96
C THR A 118 -0.92 3.63 11.91
N ILE A 119 -0.88 2.59 11.05
CA ILE A 119 0.00 2.39 9.88
C ILE A 119 -0.80 2.49 8.57
N ALA A 120 -0.24 3.15 7.55
CA ALA A 120 -0.78 3.21 6.19
C ALA A 120 0.06 2.42 5.18
N GLY A 121 -0.60 2.11 4.05
CA GLY A 121 -0.03 1.33 2.96
C GLY A 121 0.55 0.03 3.45
N ILE A 122 -0.29 -0.77 4.10
CA ILE A 122 -0.14 -2.22 4.04
C ILE A 122 -1.22 -2.65 3.01
N GLY A 123 -0.98 -3.64 2.17
CA GLY A 123 -1.81 -3.96 1.01
C GLY A 123 -1.61 -5.39 0.53
N ASP A 124 -0.43 -5.95 0.79
CA ASP A 124 -0.14 -7.36 0.53
C ASP A 124 -0.33 -8.22 1.79
N TYR A 125 -1.06 -9.32 1.61
CA TYR A 125 -1.28 -10.32 2.65
C TYR A 125 0.06 -10.95 3.05
N PRO A 126 0.34 -11.19 4.35
CA PRO A 126 1.62 -11.79 4.77
C PRO A 126 1.85 -13.13 4.07
N PRO A 127 3.10 -13.49 3.73
CA PRO A 127 3.33 -14.70 2.96
C PRO A 127 3.01 -15.95 3.80
N ASN A 128 2.02 -16.71 3.32
CA ASN A 128 1.63 -18.04 3.81
C ASN A 128 1.38 -18.15 5.34
N PRO A 129 0.12 -17.95 5.80
CA PRO A 129 -0.24 -18.07 7.21
C PRO A 129 -0.10 -19.50 7.76
N HIS A 130 0.08 -20.49 6.89
CA HIS A 130 0.17 -21.92 7.22
C HIS A 130 1.61 -22.46 7.16
N ALA A 131 2.61 -21.65 6.81
CA ALA A 131 3.99 -22.11 6.78
C ALA A 131 4.48 -22.41 8.20
N ALA A 132 4.82 -23.66 8.50
CA ALA A 132 5.49 -24.07 9.72
C ALA A 132 7.01 -24.05 9.50
N GLY A 133 7.73 -23.24 10.27
CA GLY A 133 9.18 -23.08 10.17
C GLY A 133 9.78 -22.64 11.51
N PRO A 134 10.99 -23.11 11.86
CA PRO A 134 11.59 -22.86 13.18
C PRO A 134 11.95 -21.40 13.42
N LEU A 135 12.01 -20.54 12.39
CA LEU A 135 12.27 -19.11 12.54
C LEU A 135 11.00 -18.26 12.55
N ARG A 136 9.82 -18.88 12.39
CA ARG A 136 8.55 -18.15 12.29
C ARG A 136 8.23 -17.35 13.55
N GLU A 137 8.45 -17.91 14.73
CA GLU A 137 8.19 -17.23 15.99
C GLU A 137 9.08 -15.98 16.14
N ASP A 138 10.37 -16.15 15.90
CA ASP A 138 11.36 -15.07 16.04
C ASP A 138 11.07 -13.94 15.05
N PHE A 139 10.82 -14.26 13.78
CA PHE A 139 10.54 -13.25 12.76
C PHE A 139 9.14 -12.64 12.87
N GLY A 140 8.14 -13.37 13.34
CA GLY A 140 6.83 -12.82 13.66
C GLY A 140 6.89 -11.83 14.83
N ARG A 141 7.71 -12.12 15.85
CA ARG A 141 8.00 -11.19 16.94
C ARG A 141 8.78 -9.97 16.46
N ILE A 142 9.81 -10.16 15.61
CA ILE A 142 10.56 -9.04 15.00
C ILE A 142 9.62 -8.15 14.19
N ALA A 143 8.70 -8.70 13.41
CA ALA A 143 7.72 -7.92 12.65
C ALA A 143 6.80 -7.11 13.59
N ALA A 144 6.25 -7.75 14.62
CA ALA A 144 5.39 -7.08 15.60
C ALA A 144 6.13 -5.97 16.37
N ASP A 145 7.36 -6.23 16.82
CA ASP A 145 8.20 -5.27 17.53
C ASP A 145 8.63 -4.11 16.61
N THR A 146 8.94 -4.39 15.34
CA THR A 146 9.30 -3.37 14.35
C THR A 146 8.13 -2.43 14.08
N LEU A 147 6.95 -2.98 13.79
CA LEU A 147 5.75 -2.17 13.56
C LEU A 147 5.36 -1.36 14.79
N ALA A 148 5.45 -1.95 15.99
CA ALA A 148 5.22 -1.24 17.24
C ALA A 148 6.23 -0.09 17.49
N ALA A 149 7.50 -0.28 17.13
CA ALA A 149 8.52 0.74 17.26
C ALA A 149 8.33 1.90 16.26
N VAL A 150 7.90 1.60 15.02
CA VAL A 150 7.54 2.62 14.01
C VAL A 150 6.37 3.46 14.52
N GLU A 151 5.33 2.83 15.10
CA GLU A 151 4.21 3.54 15.73
C GLU A 151 4.65 4.48 16.86
N ASP A 152 5.51 4.00 17.75
CA ASP A 152 6.06 4.82 18.83
C ASP A 152 6.88 6.02 18.29
N VAL A 153 7.40 5.96 17.07
CA VAL A 153 8.03 7.10 16.37
C VAL A 153 6.96 8.04 15.80
N LEU A 154 6.01 7.53 15.00
CA LEU A 154 4.96 8.35 14.37
C LEU A 154 4.17 9.15 15.40
N MET A 155 3.79 8.53 16.52
CA MET A 155 3.08 9.18 17.61
C MET A 155 3.90 10.28 18.30
N ARG A 156 5.22 10.08 18.48
CA ARG A 156 6.08 11.14 19.06
C ARG A 156 6.16 12.39 18.19
N HIS A 157 5.79 12.28 16.92
CA HIS A 157 5.79 13.35 15.94
C HIS A 157 4.38 13.81 15.54
N ASP A 158 3.33 13.38 16.26
CA ASP A 158 1.91 13.69 15.97
C ASP A 158 1.46 13.27 14.55
N LEU A 159 1.99 12.14 14.04
CA LEU A 159 1.69 11.59 12.72
C LEU A 159 0.80 10.32 12.77
N ASP A 160 0.41 9.87 13.97
CA ASP A 160 -0.26 8.59 14.24
C ASP A 160 -1.72 8.49 13.75
N LEU A 161 -2.28 9.57 13.20
CA LEU A 161 -3.66 9.63 12.68
C LEU A 161 -3.73 9.87 11.17
N HIS A 162 -2.60 10.05 10.52
CA HIS A 162 -2.52 10.18 9.07
C HIS A 162 -2.36 8.84 8.35
N ALA A 163 -2.53 7.76 9.11
CA ALA A 163 -2.39 6.41 8.62
C ALA A 163 -3.71 5.63 8.76
N LYS A 164 -3.86 4.55 7.97
CA LYS A 164 -5.16 3.91 7.71
C LYS A 164 -5.52 2.85 8.76
N HIS A 165 -4.57 2.16 9.42
CA HIS A 165 -4.87 0.94 10.18
C HIS A 165 -4.22 0.85 11.56
N TRP A 166 -4.94 0.43 12.60
CA TRP A 166 -4.41 0.13 13.92
C TRP A 166 -3.40 -1.00 13.88
N VAL A 167 -2.34 -0.95 14.69
CA VAL A 167 -1.51 -2.14 15.01
C VAL A 167 -1.90 -2.68 16.39
N ILE A 168 -2.35 -3.94 16.42
CA ILE A 168 -2.87 -4.62 17.61
C ILE A 168 -2.12 -5.93 17.80
N VAL A 169 -1.45 -6.09 18.95
CA VAL A 169 -0.86 -7.37 19.36
C VAL A 169 -1.71 -7.95 20.48
N ALA A 170 -2.31 -9.12 20.27
CA ALA A 170 -3.04 -9.86 21.28
C ALA A 170 -2.19 -11.03 21.78
N GLU A 171 -1.95 -11.12 23.09
CA GLU A 171 -1.13 -12.19 23.69
C GLU A 171 -1.86 -12.84 24.86
N ARG A 172 -1.90 -14.17 24.88
CA ARG A 172 -2.65 -14.91 25.90
C ARG A 172 -2.07 -14.63 27.29
N GLY A 173 -2.95 -14.24 28.22
CA GLY A 173 -2.58 -14.02 29.63
C GLY A 173 -1.75 -12.75 29.88
N ALA A 174 -1.43 -11.96 28.84
CA ALA A 174 -0.84 -10.64 29.01
C ALA A 174 -1.87 -9.64 29.58
N PRO A 175 -1.44 -8.56 30.25
CA PRO A 175 -2.33 -7.46 30.60
C PRO A 175 -2.64 -6.58 29.39
N HIS A 176 -3.83 -5.98 29.36
CA HIS A 176 -4.18 -4.97 28.35
C HIS A 176 -3.28 -3.73 28.49
N ARG A 177 -2.81 -3.23 27.35
CA ARG A 177 -2.09 -1.97 27.17
C ARG A 177 -2.72 -1.23 26.01
N LEU A 178 -3.90 -0.66 26.26
CA LEU A 178 -4.66 0.10 25.30
C LEU A 178 -4.16 1.56 25.31
N ARG A 179 -4.01 2.15 24.14
CA ARG A 179 -3.71 3.57 23.99
C ARG A 179 -4.84 4.22 23.22
N THR A 180 -5.37 5.31 23.74
CA THR A 180 -6.37 6.14 23.05
C THR A 180 -5.63 7.06 22.08
N PRO A 181 -5.94 7.06 20.78
CA PRO A 181 -5.38 7.99 19.81
C PRO A 181 -5.73 9.41 20.23
N ARG A 182 -4.83 10.36 19.94
CA ARG A 182 -5.17 11.76 20.13
C ARG A 182 -6.28 12.15 19.13
N PRO A 183 -7.16 13.11 19.44
CA PRO A 183 -8.05 13.66 18.43
C PRO A 183 -7.23 14.42 17.37
N ILE A 184 -7.55 14.26 16.09
CA ILE A 184 -7.02 15.13 15.03
C ILE A 184 -7.51 16.55 15.35
N ASN A 185 -6.59 17.47 15.63
CA ASN A 185 -6.93 18.90 15.71
C ASN A 185 -6.71 19.54 14.33
N PRO A 186 -7.75 19.82 13.54
CA PRO A 186 -7.62 20.27 12.15
C PRO A 186 -6.82 21.57 11.98
N GLU A 187 -6.64 22.37 13.03
CA GLU A 187 -5.81 23.60 13.00
C GLU A 187 -4.31 23.36 13.22
N THR A 188 -3.91 22.23 13.84
CA THR A 188 -2.51 21.88 14.12
C THR A 188 -2.04 20.58 13.47
N SER A 189 -2.95 19.87 12.78
CA SER A 189 -2.70 18.61 12.07
C SER A 189 -2.63 18.77 10.55
N ASP A 190 -2.47 20.01 10.07
CA ASP A 190 -1.77 20.24 8.82
C ASP A 190 -0.28 20.17 9.18
N PRO A 191 0.42 19.04 8.98
CA PRO A 191 1.85 19.03 9.14
C PRO A 191 2.37 20.16 8.24
N SER A 192 3.22 21.04 8.77
CA SER A 192 3.75 22.22 8.06
C SER A 192 4.23 21.93 6.62
N HIS A 193 4.48 20.65 6.33
CA HIS A 193 4.50 20.04 5.01
C HIS A 193 3.55 18.82 5.05
N GLY A 194 2.43 18.84 4.31
CA GLY A 194 1.53 17.69 4.13
C GLY A 194 2.30 16.36 4.04
N LEU A 195 1.86 15.28 4.68
CA LEU A 195 2.55 13.99 4.58
C LEU A 195 2.68 13.58 3.12
N GLN A 196 3.90 13.21 2.74
CA GLN A 196 4.28 12.92 1.36
C GLN A 196 4.47 11.41 1.22
N GLY A 197 3.83 10.81 0.21
CA GLY A 197 4.08 9.44 -0.22
C GLY A 197 5.37 9.31 -1.04
N ALA A 198 5.86 8.09 -1.32
CA ALA A 198 7.10 7.89 -2.10
C ALA A 198 6.93 8.22 -3.60
N TYR A 199 5.69 8.27 -4.07
CA TYR A 199 5.29 8.43 -5.47
C TYR A 199 4.38 9.65 -5.69
N ASP A 200 4.26 10.54 -4.71
CA ASP A 200 3.38 11.71 -4.82
C ASP A 200 3.87 12.68 -5.89
N VAL A 201 3.05 12.91 -6.90
CA VAL A 201 3.33 13.83 -8.02
C VAL A 201 2.18 14.81 -8.21
N GLU A 202 2.54 16.05 -8.52
CA GLU A 202 1.61 17.07 -8.98
C GLU A 202 1.98 17.45 -10.42
N TYR A 203 1.00 17.32 -11.32
CA TYR A 203 1.14 17.75 -12.71
C TYR A 203 0.73 19.22 -12.84
N GLY A 204 1.63 20.02 -13.39
CA GLY A 204 1.39 21.42 -13.72
C GLY A 204 0.90 21.60 -15.14
N GLN A 205 1.44 22.62 -15.82
CA GLN A 205 1.06 22.95 -17.19
C GLN A 205 1.46 21.84 -18.18
N TYR A 206 0.55 21.54 -19.11
CA TYR A 206 0.80 20.70 -20.27
C TYR A 206 0.59 21.52 -21.55
N GLU A 207 1.59 21.55 -22.41
CA GLU A 207 1.53 22.17 -23.74
C GLU A 207 1.84 21.11 -24.80
N GLY A 208 0.79 20.58 -25.42
CA GLY A 208 0.91 19.59 -26.49
C GLY A 208 -0.30 19.64 -27.42
N PRO A 209 -0.20 18.99 -28.60
CA PRO A 209 -1.28 19.02 -29.57
C PRO A 209 -2.53 18.28 -29.06
N SER A 210 -3.71 18.87 -29.29
CA SER A 210 -5.01 18.22 -29.05
C SER A 210 -5.40 17.28 -30.19
N GLU A 211 -4.71 17.33 -31.32
CA GLU A 211 -4.87 16.42 -32.45
C GLU A 211 -3.52 16.04 -33.07
N VAL A 212 -3.33 14.77 -33.42
CA VAL A 212 -2.06 14.24 -33.93
C VAL A 212 -2.31 13.25 -35.08
N PRO A 213 -1.46 13.16 -36.11
CA PRO A 213 -1.58 12.11 -37.10
C PRO A 213 -1.21 10.73 -36.51
N ALA A 214 -1.86 9.68 -36.98
CA ALA A 214 -1.61 8.31 -36.53
C ALA A 214 -0.16 7.89 -36.76
N SER A 215 0.38 7.07 -35.85
CA SER A 215 1.75 6.54 -35.92
C SER A 215 2.86 7.59 -36.01
N THR A 216 2.60 8.81 -35.51
CA THR A 216 3.62 9.87 -35.41
C THR A 216 4.19 9.99 -34.01
N VAL A 217 5.37 10.59 -33.91
CA VAL A 217 5.96 11.00 -32.63
C VAL A 217 5.68 12.47 -32.43
N VAL A 218 5.09 12.83 -31.30
CA VAL A 218 4.83 14.22 -30.91
C VAL A 218 5.60 14.58 -29.65
N LEU A 219 5.98 15.85 -29.56
CA LEU A 219 6.63 16.41 -28.38
C LEU A 219 5.64 17.32 -27.67
N ALA A 220 5.52 17.17 -26.36
CA ALA A 220 4.75 18.05 -25.50
C ALA A 220 5.64 18.59 -24.37
N ALA A 221 5.42 19.82 -23.95
CA ALA A 221 6.02 20.33 -22.72
C ALA A 221 5.13 19.96 -21.53
N LEU A 222 5.74 19.43 -20.47
CA LEU A 222 5.06 19.01 -19.26
C LEU A 222 5.78 19.57 -18.04
N THR A 223 5.06 20.30 -17.20
CA THR A 223 5.54 20.66 -15.86
C THR A 223 5.13 19.61 -14.86
N VAL A 224 6.08 19.13 -14.07
CA VAL A 224 5.84 18.22 -12.93
C VAL A 224 6.46 18.80 -11.67
N LYS A 225 5.82 18.54 -10.54
CA LYS A 225 6.32 18.87 -9.21
C LYS A 225 6.47 17.61 -8.38
N ASN A 226 7.65 17.46 -7.78
CA ASN A 226 7.91 16.39 -6.84
C ASN A 226 7.23 16.71 -5.51
N ARG A 227 6.16 15.97 -5.21
CA ARG A 227 5.44 16.03 -3.93
C ARG A 227 5.79 14.86 -3.02
N SER A 228 6.70 13.99 -3.44
CA SER A 228 7.20 12.87 -2.64
C SER A 228 8.31 13.30 -1.69
N TRP A 229 8.60 12.44 -0.70
CA TRP A 229 9.70 12.64 0.25
C TRP A 229 11.08 12.26 -0.32
N ARG A 230 11.15 11.69 -1.54
CA ARG A 230 12.38 11.21 -2.15
C ARG A 230 12.73 11.94 -3.44
N PRO A 231 14.03 12.07 -3.78
CA PRO A 231 14.43 12.63 -5.07
C PRO A 231 14.07 11.67 -6.22
N TRP A 232 13.74 12.22 -7.38
CA TRP A 232 13.54 11.45 -8.61
C TRP A 232 14.69 11.70 -9.59
N SER A 233 15.22 10.65 -10.20
CA SER A 233 16.28 10.79 -11.20
C SER A 233 16.17 9.72 -12.27
N SER A 234 16.28 10.11 -13.54
CA SER A 234 16.41 9.18 -14.66
C SER A 234 17.81 8.59 -14.81
N HIS A 235 18.77 9.03 -13.98
CA HIS A 235 20.18 8.60 -14.03
C HIS A 235 20.56 7.70 -12.85
N SER A 236 19.58 7.15 -12.14
CA SER A 236 19.80 6.15 -11.09
C SER A 236 20.09 4.78 -11.73
N ASP A 237 21.05 4.03 -11.18
CA ASP A 237 21.47 2.73 -11.73
C ASP A 237 20.50 1.58 -11.41
N ALA A 238 19.76 1.65 -10.29
CA ALA A 238 18.94 0.55 -9.80
C ALA A 238 17.43 0.73 -10.07
N ALA A 239 16.98 1.97 -10.19
CA ALA A 239 15.57 2.33 -10.31
C ALA A 239 15.39 3.76 -10.84
N PRO A 240 15.69 4.02 -12.12
CA PRO A 240 15.52 5.35 -12.70
C PRO A 240 14.04 5.71 -12.82
N VAL A 241 13.72 6.97 -12.52
CA VAL A 241 12.37 7.52 -12.68
C VAL A 241 12.27 8.19 -14.05
N PHE A 242 11.19 7.91 -14.78
CA PHE A 242 10.88 8.53 -16.07
C PHE A 242 9.46 9.08 -16.08
N ALA A 243 9.21 10.09 -16.91
CA ALA A 243 7.85 10.41 -17.33
C ALA A 243 7.48 9.51 -18.52
N SER A 244 6.24 9.02 -18.52
CA SER A 244 5.70 8.21 -19.59
C SER A 244 4.19 8.39 -19.65
N TYR A 245 3.47 7.46 -20.26
CA TYR A 245 2.03 7.57 -20.46
C TYR A 245 1.40 6.24 -20.83
N HIS A 246 0.09 6.22 -20.72
CA HIS A 246 -0.79 5.21 -21.28
C HIS A 246 -1.73 5.86 -22.29
N TRP A 247 -2.21 5.07 -23.25
CA TRP A 247 -3.33 5.45 -24.11
C TRP A 247 -4.58 4.72 -23.70
N LEU A 248 -5.63 5.47 -23.40
CA LEU A 248 -6.98 4.95 -23.23
C LEU A 248 -7.79 5.27 -24.48
N ASP A 249 -8.57 4.33 -24.98
CA ASP A 249 -9.50 4.57 -26.08
C ASP A 249 -10.72 5.41 -25.62
N ALA A 250 -11.68 5.61 -26.54
CA ALA A 250 -12.87 6.43 -26.28
C ALA A 250 -13.75 5.89 -25.14
N ASP A 251 -13.71 4.57 -24.90
CA ASP A 251 -14.47 3.90 -23.83
C ASP A 251 -13.68 3.86 -22.51
N GLY A 252 -12.46 4.40 -22.49
CA GLY A 252 -11.55 4.38 -21.34
C GLY A 252 -10.78 3.08 -21.18
N THR A 253 -10.82 2.19 -22.18
CA THR A 253 -10.09 0.92 -22.16
C THR A 253 -8.64 1.14 -22.53
N MET A 254 -7.74 0.39 -21.90
CA MET A 254 -6.30 0.46 -22.15
C MET A 254 -5.97 0.03 -23.58
N ALA A 255 -5.60 0.99 -24.43
CA ALA A 255 -5.14 0.76 -25.81
C ALA A 255 -3.63 0.56 -25.89
N THR A 256 -2.87 1.29 -25.07
CA THR A 256 -1.43 1.11 -24.87
C THR A 256 -1.11 1.28 -23.41
N GLU A 257 -0.59 0.22 -22.77
CA GLU A 257 -0.21 0.25 -21.36
C GLU A 257 1.24 0.70 -21.14
N ASP A 258 2.13 0.62 -22.12
CA ASP A 258 3.53 0.95 -21.90
C ASP A 258 4.04 1.97 -22.92
N GLY A 259 3.89 3.24 -22.59
CA GLY A 259 4.32 4.35 -23.44
C GLY A 259 5.83 4.57 -23.43
N ARG A 260 6.32 5.41 -24.35
CA ARG A 260 7.74 5.77 -24.41
C ARG A 260 8.19 6.49 -23.14
N ARG A 261 9.43 6.22 -22.70
CA ARG A 261 10.09 6.94 -21.58
C ARG A 261 10.66 8.28 -22.03
N SER A 262 10.43 9.29 -21.20
CA SER A 262 11.03 10.62 -21.32
C SER A 262 11.85 10.92 -20.07
N LEU A 263 13.11 11.31 -20.26
CA LEU A 263 14.04 11.54 -19.16
C LEU A 263 13.71 12.83 -18.41
N LEU A 264 13.83 12.79 -17.09
CA LEU A 264 13.96 13.95 -16.23
C LEU A 264 15.27 14.68 -16.63
N PRO A 265 15.23 15.99 -16.96
CA PRO A 265 16.42 16.75 -17.37
C PRO A 265 17.51 16.81 -16.29
N ARG A 266 17.13 16.61 -15.02
CA ARG A 266 17.97 16.59 -13.84
C ARG A 266 17.28 15.79 -12.74
N THR A 267 18.00 15.46 -11.68
CA THR A 267 17.37 15.02 -10.43
C THR A 267 16.40 16.09 -9.95
N LEU A 268 15.16 15.68 -9.64
CA LEU A 268 14.11 16.54 -9.10
C LEU A 268 13.94 16.25 -7.61
N LEU A 269 14.34 17.19 -6.76
CA LEU A 269 14.29 17.03 -5.30
C LEU A 269 12.86 17.24 -4.77
N PRO A 270 12.52 16.72 -3.56
CA PRO A 270 11.25 17.00 -2.90
C PRO A 270 10.90 18.49 -2.88
N GLY A 271 9.66 18.82 -3.27
CA GLY A 271 9.13 20.18 -3.33
C GLY A 271 9.50 20.97 -4.58
N GLU A 272 10.46 20.52 -5.40
CA GLU A 272 10.86 21.21 -6.62
C GLU A 272 9.90 20.92 -7.79
N SER A 273 9.91 21.83 -8.76
CA SER A 273 9.25 21.63 -10.05
C SER A 273 10.25 21.73 -11.20
N LEU A 274 9.96 21.04 -12.30
CA LEU A 274 10.65 21.22 -13.57
C LEU A 274 9.67 21.12 -14.73
N THR A 275 10.04 21.73 -15.84
CA THR A 275 9.39 21.49 -17.14
C THR A 275 10.29 20.60 -17.97
N MET A 276 9.71 19.57 -18.59
CA MET A 276 10.39 18.59 -19.42
C MET A 276 9.68 18.40 -20.75
N THR A 277 10.37 17.79 -21.69
CA THR A 277 9.79 17.34 -22.96
C THR A 277 9.29 15.90 -22.81
N LEU A 278 7.98 15.70 -22.95
CA LEU A 278 7.35 14.40 -23.08
C LEU A 278 7.34 13.99 -24.56
N THR A 279 7.92 12.83 -24.86
CA THR A 279 7.91 12.25 -26.22
C THR A 279 6.82 11.19 -26.32
N VAL A 280 5.80 11.44 -27.13
CA VAL A 280 4.58 10.62 -27.21
C VAL A 280 4.46 9.98 -28.59
N ASP A 281 4.22 8.67 -28.61
CA ASP A 281 3.93 7.89 -29.82
C ASP A 281 2.41 7.83 -29.99
N ALA A 282 1.90 8.43 -31.07
CA ALA A 282 0.49 8.45 -31.38
C ALA A 282 -0.01 7.04 -31.75
N PRO A 283 -1.22 6.64 -31.32
CA PRO A 283 -1.83 5.37 -31.71
C PRO A 283 -1.88 5.18 -33.23
N GLN A 284 -1.83 3.93 -33.67
CA GLN A 284 -1.89 3.60 -35.11
C GLN A 284 -3.27 3.78 -35.72
N ARG A 285 -4.34 3.67 -34.91
CA ARG A 285 -5.72 3.77 -35.37
C ARG A 285 -6.22 5.20 -35.14
N PRO A 286 -6.77 5.89 -36.16
CA PRO A 286 -7.47 7.15 -35.97
C PRO A 286 -8.66 7.01 -35.02
N GLY A 287 -8.94 8.04 -34.23
CA GLY A 287 -10.00 8.00 -33.22
C GLY A 287 -9.81 9.06 -32.14
N THR A 288 -10.69 9.07 -31.15
CA THR A 288 -10.51 9.89 -29.94
C THR A 288 -9.89 9.03 -28.85
N TYR A 289 -8.81 9.53 -28.25
CA TYR A 289 -8.07 8.85 -27.20
C TYR A 289 -7.89 9.79 -26.00
N THR A 290 -7.58 9.21 -24.85
CA THR A 290 -7.05 9.92 -23.69
C THR A 290 -5.59 9.53 -23.51
N LEU A 291 -4.70 10.52 -23.58
CA LEU A 291 -3.32 10.40 -23.12
C LEU A 291 -3.33 10.51 -21.60
N ALA A 292 -3.06 9.41 -20.91
CA ALA A 292 -2.93 9.37 -19.46
C ALA A 292 -1.43 9.39 -19.11
N VAL A 293 -0.90 10.58 -18.86
CA VAL A 293 0.49 10.80 -18.47
C VAL A 293 0.70 10.29 -17.05
N ASP A 294 1.76 9.49 -16.87
CA ASP A 294 2.16 8.91 -15.60
C ASP A 294 3.69 8.98 -15.43
N LEU A 295 4.17 8.81 -14.19
CA LEU A 295 5.57 8.56 -13.91
C LEU A 295 5.78 7.07 -13.60
N VAL A 296 6.98 6.58 -13.86
CA VAL A 296 7.37 5.20 -13.58
C VAL A 296 8.74 5.17 -12.95
N GLU A 297 8.87 4.39 -11.88
CA GLU A 297 10.16 3.92 -11.38
C GLU A 297 10.46 2.60 -12.07
N GLU A 298 11.40 2.63 -13.01
CA GLU A 298 11.62 1.53 -13.94
C GLU A 298 12.03 0.26 -13.20
N GLY A 299 11.37 -0.87 -13.55
CA GLY A 299 11.58 -2.16 -12.88
C GLY A 299 10.91 -2.29 -11.50
N VAL A 300 10.24 -1.24 -11.01
CA VAL A 300 9.56 -1.23 -9.70
C VAL A 300 8.06 -1.06 -9.88
N THR A 301 7.58 0.15 -10.16
CA THR A 301 6.15 0.43 -10.24
C THR A 301 5.83 1.71 -11.01
N TRP A 302 4.61 1.76 -11.53
CA TRP A 302 3.99 2.99 -12.01
C TRP A 302 3.53 3.81 -10.81
N PHE A 303 3.68 5.12 -10.87
CA PHE A 303 3.26 6.01 -9.78
C PHE A 303 1.74 5.87 -9.56
N SER A 304 0.96 5.70 -10.63
CA SER A 304 -0.47 5.46 -10.51
C SER A 304 -0.85 4.14 -9.83
N ARG A 305 -0.04 3.10 -9.97
CA ARG A 305 -0.23 1.83 -9.24
C ARG A 305 0.06 1.98 -7.75
N ALA A 306 0.96 2.90 -7.39
CA ALA A 306 1.20 3.31 -6.01
C ALA A 306 0.18 4.37 -5.49
N GLY A 307 -0.87 4.67 -6.26
CA GLY A 307 -1.97 5.53 -5.84
C GLY A 307 -1.86 7.00 -6.26
N ALA A 308 -0.81 7.41 -6.99
CA ALA A 308 -0.71 8.76 -7.52
C ALA A 308 -1.75 8.99 -8.64
N PRO A 309 -2.26 10.22 -8.82
CA PRO A 309 -3.13 10.52 -9.95
C PRO A 309 -2.35 10.49 -11.27
N MET A 310 -3.01 10.21 -12.39
CA MET A 310 -2.48 10.44 -13.74
C MET A 310 -3.02 11.76 -14.30
N LEU A 311 -2.23 12.47 -15.10
CA LEU A 311 -2.73 13.60 -15.89
C LEU A 311 -3.41 13.08 -17.16
N ARG A 312 -4.69 13.43 -17.36
CA ARG A 312 -5.49 12.94 -18.50
C ARG A 312 -5.77 14.06 -19.51
N ILE A 313 -5.34 13.86 -20.75
CA ILE A 313 -5.53 14.80 -21.86
C ILE A 313 -6.28 14.11 -22.99
N LYS A 314 -7.38 14.71 -23.48
CA LYS A 314 -8.07 14.21 -24.67
C LYS A 314 -7.29 14.58 -25.92
N VAL A 315 -7.05 13.60 -26.79
CA VAL A 315 -6.31 13.77 -28.04
C VAL A 315 -7.05 13.09 -29.19
N GLY A 316 -7.26 13.81 -30.29
CA GLY A 316 -7.79 13.27 -31.54
C GLY A 316 -6.67 12.72 -32.43
N VAL A 317 -6.68 11.43 -32.70
CA VAL A 317 -5.76 10.81 -33.67
C VAL A 317 -6.41 10.87 -35.05
N LYS A 318 -5.76 11.57 -35.99
CA LYS A 318 -6.19 11.71 -37.38
C LYS A 318 -5.49 10.69 -38.28
N PRO A 319 -6.06 10.39 -39.46
CA PRO A 319 -5.35 9.65 -40.51
C PRO A 319 -3.99 10.28 -40.85
#